data_AF-A0A3C1Q594-F1
#
_entry.id   AF-A0A3C1Q594-F1
#
_cell.length_a   1.000
_cell.length_b   1.000
_cell.length_c   1.000
_cell.angle_alpha   90.00
_cell.angle_beta   90.00
_cell.angle_gamma   90.00
#
_symmetry.space_group_name_H-M   'P 1'
#
loop_
_entity.id
_entity.type
_entity.pdbx_description
1 polymer ?
#
loop_
_entity_poly.entity_id
_entity_poly.type
_entity_poly.pdbx_seq_one_letter_code
_entity_poly.pdbx_strand_id
1 'polypeptide(L)'
;MRRAWASKAPGIAGIVRVFGVELDVDPLVIVFAALYALAGSLWQWAIVFASLMVHEASHAMAATGFGYAVARISITPIGAVASLEGEIQSRPEAEAAVAMAGPMTSLILASLGYLLLLYGNADREKVEFFVGANIALAIFNLIPAFPLDGGRVLRALMAEELGVASATRKAVALSRVIGITITVLGAAGFAARYFNLLMPALGLFIWIAAGRESQSAAYAGLKSVMGKRASLRARGSLPARLLVAAPDVTACDLLRKVTSSDFTIVSVIGAGGGEIGRLSELELLEGISLLGPDAAVREVLAGRKD
;
A
#
# COMPACT_ATOMS: atom_id res chain seq x y z
N MET A 1 -28.94 -11.09 -12.48
CA MET A 1 -29.52 -10.39 -11.31
C MET A 1 -28.41 -10.06 -10.32
N ARG A 2 -27.93 -8.80 -10.32
CA ARG A 2 -26.90 -8.29 -9.41
C ARG A 2 -27.58 -7.78 -8.14
N ARG A 3 -27.36 -8.42 -6.98
CA ARG A 3 -27.63 -7.85 -5.64
C ARG A 3 -26.29 -7.39 -5.09
N ALA A 4 -26.02 -6.08 -5.08
CA ALA A 4 -26.34 -5.19 -3.96
C ALA A 4 -25.68 -5.64 -2.64
N TRP A 5 -24.37 -5.40 -2.54
CA TRP A 5 -23.67 -5.23 -1.27
C TRP A 5 -23.13 -3.80 -1.23
N ALA A 6 -24.05 -2.85 -1.31
CA ALA A 6 -23.85 -1.50 -0.81
C ALA A 6 -24.35 -1.53 0.64
N SER A 7 -23.47 -1.89 1.58
CA SER A 7 -23.73 -1.60 2.99
C SER A 7 -23.55 -0.09 3.19
N LYS A 8 -24.63 0.65 2.93
CA LYS A 8 -24.87 1.97 3.52
C LYS A 8 -24.85 1.79 5.04
N ALA A 9 -23.77 2.22 5.69
CA ALA A 9 -23.88 2.62 7.09
C ALA A 9 -24.62 3.98 7.13
N PRO A 10 -25.64 4.15 7.99
CA PRO A 10 -26.39 5.39 8.07
C PRO A 10 -25.68 6.38 8.99
N GLY A 11 -25.56 7.63 8.53
CA GLY A 11 -25.41 8.81 9.40
C GLY A 11 -24.00 9.41 9.48
N ILE A 12 -23.92 10.70 9.15
CA ILE A 12 -22.87 11.70 9.47
C ILE A 12 -21.60 11.74 8.58
N ALA A 13 -21.44 10.88 7.57
CA ALA A 13 -20.34 11.03 6.61
C ALA A 13 -20.65 12.11 5.55
N GLY A 14 -19.97 13.26 5.60
CA GLY A 14 -20.14 14.36 4.67
C GLY A 14 -19.39 14.10 3.36
N ILE A 15 -20.04 13.46 2.39
CA ILE A 15 -19.46 13.24 1.06
C ILE A 15 -19.63 14.52 0.23
N VAL A 16 -18.53 15.18 -0.11
CA VAL A 16 -18.51 16.38 -0.97
C VAL A 16 -17.70 16.07 -2.23
N ARG A 17 -18.24 16.34 -3.41
CA ARG A 17 -17.48 16.24 -4.67
C ARG A 17 -16.79 17.56 -4.98
N VAL A 18 -15.46 17.55 -5.04
CA VAL A 18 -14.64 18.72 -5.37
C VAL A 18 -13.72 18.35 -6.53
N PHE A 19 -13.81 19.06 -7.66
CA PHE A 19 -13.04 18.79 -8.88
C PHE A 19 -13.06 17.33 -9.39
N GLY A 20 -14.19 16.62 -9.21
CA GLY A 20 -14.34 15.22 -9.62
C GLY A 20 -13.82 14.19 -8.60
N VAL A 21 -13.22 14.65 -7.49
CA VAL A 21 -12.77 13.80 -6.39
C VAL A 21 -13.85 13.73 -5.31
N GLU A 22 -14.18 12.53 -4.84
CA GLU A 22 -15.08 12.34 -3.70
C GLU A 22 -14.30 12.56 -2.40
N LEU A 23 -14.59 13.65 -1.69
CA LEU A 23 -14.06 13.95 -0.37
C LEU A 23 -15.00 13.38 0.68
N ASP A 24 -14.48 12.54 1.57
CA ASP A 24 -15.23 11.93 2.66
C ASP A 24 -14.53 12.27 3.98
N VAL A 25 -15.20 12.95 4.89
CA VAL A 25 -14.62 13.35 6.18
C VAL A 25 -15.22 12.51 7.29
N ASP A 26 -14.37 11.77 7.97
CA ASP A 26 -14.76 10.98 9.14
C ASP A 26 -15.20 11.92 10.28
N PRO A 27 -16.41 11.76 10.85
CA PRO A 27 -16.87 12.52 12.00
C PRO A 27 -15.91 12.51 13.18
N LEU A 28 -15.08 11.47 13.31
CA LEU A 28 -14.06 11.39 14.35
C LEU A 28 -13.07 12.54 14.29
N VAL A 29 -12.80 13.13 13.11
CA VAL A 29 -11.90 14.30 13.00
C VAL A 29 -12.41 15.45 13.87
N ILE A 30 -13.73 15.69 13.86
CA ILE A 30 -14.37 16.74 14.65
C ILE A 30 -14.33 16.39 16.14
N VAL A 31 -14.56 15.11 16.48
CA VAL A 31 -14.47 14.65 17.87
C VAL A 31 -13.06 14.85 18.43
N PHE A 32 -12.02 14.45 17.68
CA PHE A 32 -10.63 14.67 18.07
C PHE A 32 -10.32 16.17 18.21
N ALA A 33 -10.72 16.99 17.24
CA ALA A 33 -10.54 18.44 17.33
C ALA A 33 -11.18 19.03 18.59
N ALA A 34 -12.42 18.61 18.92
CA ALA A 34 -13.12 19.05 20.13
C ALA A 34 -12.41 18.59 21.41
N LEU A 35 -11.92 17.35 21.47
CA LEU A 35 -11.16 16.84 22.62
C LEU A 35 -9.85 17.61 22.82
N TYR A 36 -9.11 17.90 21.74
CA TYR A 36 -7.90 18.72 21.82
C TYR A 36 -8.21 20.17 22.21
N ALA A 37 -9.35 20.73 21.77
CA ALA A 37 -9.81 22.04 22.22
C ALA A 37 -10.13 22.08 23.71
N LEU A 38 -10.85 21.08 24.22
CA LEU A 38 -11.15 20.96 25.65
C LEU A 38 -9.90 20.77 26.50
N ALA A 39 -8.86 20.11 25.95
CA ALA A 39 -7.57 19.94 26.60
C ALA A 39 -6.64 21.17 26.49
N GLY A 40 -7.05 22.25 25.80
CA GLY A 40 -6.24 23.44 25.58
C GLY A 40 -5.13 23.29 24.53
N SER A 41 -5.14 22.20 23.77
CA SER A 41 -4.08 21.83 22.82
C SER A 41 -4.55 21.82 21.35
N LEU A 42 -5.58 22.62 21.03
CA LEU A 42 -6.17 22.69 19.69
C LEU A 42 -5.17 23.15 18.63
N TRP A 43 -4.32 24.11 18.97
CA TRP A 43 -3.38 24.68 18.01
C TRP A 43 -2.28 23.68 17.65
N GLN A 44 -1.79 22.87 18.60
CA GLN A 44 -0.84 21.79 18.33
C GLN A 44 -1.46 20.75 17.40
N TRP A 45 -2.69 20.33 17.71
CA TRP A 45 -3.42 19.39 16.86
C TRP A 45 -3.63 19.95 15.46
N ALA A 46 -4.04 21.21 15.33
CA ALA A 46 -4.24 21.85 14.05
C ALA A 46 -2.95 21.92 13.22
N ILE A 47 -1.80 22.22 13.85
CA ILE A 47 -0.50 22.24 13.18
C ILE A 47 -0.12 20.83 12.68
N VAL A 48 -0.24 19.80 13.52
CA VAL A 48 0.08 18.41 13.13
C VAL A 48 -0.86 17.94 12.03
N PHE A 49 -2.15 18.17 12.19
CA PHE A 49 -3.16 17.77 11.22
C PHE A 49 -2.97 18.47 9.88
N ALA A 50 -2.72 19.78 9.86
CA ALA A 50 -2.43 20.52 8.63
C ALA A 50 -1.15 20.02 7.95
N SER A 51 -0.07 19.80 8.71
CA SER A 51 1.19 19.24 8.18
C SER A 51 0.97 17.87 7.56
N LEU A 52 0.18 17.02 8.23
CA LEU A 52 -0.20 15.72 7.74
C LEU A 52 -1.09 15.79 6.48
N MET A 53 -2.02 16.72 6.39
CA MET A 53 -2.81 16.91 5.17
C MET A 53 -1.93 17.31 3.98
N VAL A 54 -0.94 18.19 4.18
CA VAL A 54 0.01 18.56 3.12
C VAL A 54 0.90 17.37 2.74
N HIS A 55 1.34 16.58 3.72
CA HIS A 55 2.08 15.33 3.50
C HIS A 55 1.28 14.37 2.61
N GLU A 56 0.03 14.07 2.96
CA GLU A 56 -0.83 13.16 2.20
C GLU A 56 -1.19 13.71 0.81
N ALA A 57 -1.43 15.03 0.72
CA ALA A 57 -1.68 15.69 -0.56
C ALA A 57 -0.48 15.54 -1.52
N SER A 58 0.75 15.56 -1.00
CA SER A 58 1.95 15.39 -1.82
C SER A 58 2.05 13.99 -2.44
N HIS A 59 1.63 12.93 -1.73
CA HIS A 59 1.52 11.60 -2.32
C HIS A 59 0.51 11.57 -3.46
N ALA A 60 -0.68 12.16 -3.25
CA ALA A 60 -1.71 12.22 -4.28
C ALA A 60 -1.22 13.01 -5.51
N MET A 61 -0.58 14.16 -5.30
CA MET A 61 0.01 14.97 -6.38
C MET A 61 1.10 14.20 -7.13
N ALA A 62 2.01 13.53 -6.42
CA ALA A 62 3.04 12.71 -7.06
C ALA A 62 2.40 11.58 -7.89
N ALA A 63 1.37 10.90 -7.37
CA ALA A 63 0.67 9.83 -8.08
C ALA A 63 0.01 10.34 -9.37
N THR A 64 -0.62 11.53 -9.33
CA THR A 64 -1.17 12.16 -10.55
C THR A 64 -0.08 12.50 -11.57
N GLY A 65 1.11 12.91 -11.13
CA GLY A 65 2.27 13.12 -12.01
C GLY A 65 2.74 11.86 -12.74
N PHE A 66 2.53 10.68 -12.15
CA PHE A 66 2.78 9.38 -12.78
C PHE A 66 1.60 8.84 -13.62
N GLY A 67 0.51 9.60 -13.74
CA GLY A 67 -0.66 9.25 -14.55
C GLY A 67 -1.72 8.43 -13.82
N TYR A 68 -1.67 8.34 -12.49
CA TYR A 68 -2.73 7.69 -11.69
C TYR A 68 -3.82 8.71 -11.31
N ALA A 69 -5.08 8.39 -11.61
CA ALA A 69 -6.21 9.22 -11.21
C ALA A 69 -6.57 8.96 -9.74
N VAL A 70 -6.89 10.02 -8.99
CA VAL A 70 -7.36 9.94 -7.60
C VAL A 70 -8.89 9.86 -7.61
N ALA A 71 -9.44 8.72 -7.21
CA ALA A 71 -10.89 8.49 -7.23
C ALA A 71 -11.60 9.08 -5.99
N ARG A 72 -10.98 8.94 -4.82
CA ARG A 72 -11.58 9.34 -3.53
C ARG A 72 -10.48 9.72 -2.54
N ILE A 73 -10.74 10.74 -1.73
CA ILE A 73 -9.90 11.12 -0.59
C ILE A 73 -10.75 11.03 0.67
N SER A 74 -10.37 10.14 1.58
CA SER A 74 -11.03 9.97 2.87
C SER A 74 -10.16 10.57 3.98
N ILE A 75 -10.65 11.61 4.63
CA ILE A 75 -9.98 12.29 5.74
C ILE A 75 -10.38 11.61 7.06
N THR A 76 -9.39 11.19 7.82
CA THR A 76 -9.53 10.49 9.10
C THR A 76 -8.74 11.23 10.20
N PRO A 77 -8.93 10.92 11.49
CA PRO A 77 -8.14 11.53 12.57
C PRO A 77 -6.64 11.26 12.48
N ILE A 78 -6.24 10.18 11.81
CA ILE A 78 -4.86 9.70 11.70
C ILE A 78 -4.20 10.16 10.39
N GLY A 79 -4.92 10.88 9.52
CA GLY A 79 -4.42 11.33 8.21
C GLY A 79 -5.48 11.26 7.13
N ALA A 80 -5.07 11.29 5.87
CA ALA A 80 -5.96 11.16 4.72
C ALA A 80 -5.56 9.94 3.87
N VAL A 81 -6.55 9.21 3.38
CA VAL A 81 -6.33 8.04 2.53
C VAL A 81 -6.83 8.37 1.12
N ALA A 82 -5.91 8.44 0.16
CA ALA A 82 -6.23 8.58 -1.24
C ALA A 82 -6.41 7.21 -1.90
N SER A 83 -7.58 6.99 -2.52
CA SER A 83 -7.84 5.83 -3.37
C SER A 83 -7.46 6.15 -4.81
N LEU A 84 -6.46 5.45 -5.34
CA LEU A 84 -6.00 5.60 -6.71
C LEU A 84 -6.71 4.63 -7.65
N GLU A 85 -6.94 5.05 -8.90
CA GLU A 85 -7.35 4.18 -9.99
C GLU A 85 -6.12 3.44 -10.55
N GLY A 86 -6.11 2.11 -10.41
CA GLY A 86 -5.01 1.25 -10.87
C GLY A 86 -4.15 0.70 -9.73
N GLU A 87 -3.15 -0.11 -10.10
CA GLU A 87 -2.27 -0.80 -9.15
C GLU A 87 -0.86 -0.19 -9.22
N ILE A 88 -0.61 0.85 -8.41
CA ILE A 88 0.69 1.55 -8.39
C ILE A 88 1.89 0.62 -8.10
N GLN A 89 1.63 -0.47 -7.37
CA GLN A 89 2.60 -1.50 -7.01
C GLN A 89 3.21 -2.22 -8.23
N SER A 90 2.55 -2.14 -9.40
CA SER A 90 3.05 -2.71 -10.65
C SER A 90 4.20 -1.92 -11.27
N ARG A 91 4.43 -0.67 -10.83
CA ARG A 91 5.50 0.21 -11.29
C ARG A 91 6.37 0.63 -10.11
N PRO A 92 7.43 -0.14 -9.78
CA PRO A 92 8.28 0.12 -8.63
C PRO A 92 8.83 1.54 -8.58
N GLU A 93 9.23 2.10 -9.73
CA GLU A 93 9.75 3.47 -9.80
C GLU A 93 8.72 4.52 -9.39
N ALA A 94 7.47 4.34 -9.84
CA ALA A 94 6.37 5.25 -9.50
C ALA A 94 5.99 5.11 -8.02
N GLU A 95 5.96 3.88 -7.51
CA GLU A 95 5.65 3.65 -6.11
C GLU A 95 6.69 4.26 -5.17
N ALA A 96 7.98 4.04 -5.42
CA ALA A 96 9.05 4.60 -4.59
C ALA A 96 9.01 6.14 -4.61
N ALA A 97 8.83 6.74 -5.78
CA ALA A 97 8.75 8.20 -5.91
C ALA A 97 7.53 8.78 -5.19
N VAL A 98 6.36 8.14 -5.33
CA VAL A 98 5.14 8.55 -4.62
C VAL A 98 5.31 8.42 -3.11
N ALA A 99 5.82 7.28 -2.62
CA ALA A 99 6.05 7.07 -1.19
C ALA A 99 7.07 8.05 -0.60
N MET A 100 8.08 8.47 -1.38
CA MET A 100 9.03 9.50 -0.93
C MET A 100 8.46 10.92 -0.91
N ALA A 101 7.39 11.20 -1.66
CA ALA A 101 6.83 12.56 -1.78
C ALA A 101 6.41 13.16 -0.43
N GLY A 102 5.72 12.38 0.40
CA GLY A 102 5.30 12.78 1.75
C GLY A 102 6.48 13.18 2.63
N PRO A 103 7.42 12.26 2.92
CA PRO A 103 8.59 12.55 3.73
C PRO A 103 9.41 13.73 3.21
N MET A 104 9.61 13.85 1.89
CA MET A 104 10.33 14.99 1.30
C MET A 104 9.59 16.31 1.51
N THR A 105 8.26 16.32 1.33
CA THR A 105 7.45 17.51 1.59
C THR A 105 7.52 17.92 3.06
N SER A 106 7.45 16.97 3.99
CA SER A 106 7.63 17.25 5.41
C SER A 106 9.02 17.84 5.73
N LEU A 107 10.10 17.31 5.15
CA LEU A 107 11.44 17.88 5.34
C LEU A 107 11.57 19.30 4.76
N ILE A 108 10.92 19.57 3.61
CA ILE A 108 10.86 20.92 3.03
C ILE A 108 10.11 21.87 3.97
N LEU A 109 8.95 21.45 4.49
CA LEU A 109 8.18 22.24 5.46
C LEU A 109 8.97 22.52 6.74
N ALA A 110 9.66 21.52 7.29
CA ALA A 110 10.54 21.70 8.44
C ALA A 110 11.66 22.71 8.14
N SER A 111 12.27 22.63 6.96
CA SER A 111 13.33 23.55 6.53
C SER A 111 12.82 24.99 6.39
N LEU A 112 11.62 25.17 5.81
CA LEU A 112 10.97 26.48 5.72
C LEU A 112 10.60 27.03 7.09
N GLY A 113 10.09 26.19 8.00
CA GLY A 113 9.84 26.59 9.39
C GLY A 113 11.11 27.00 10.11
N TYR A 114 12.22 26.30 9.88
CA TYR A 114 13.52 26.67 10.46
C TYR A 114 14.02 28.03 9.92
N LEU A 115 13.88 28.29 8.63
CA LEU A 115 14.19 29.61 8.07
C LEU A 115 13.31 30.72 8.68
N LEU A 116 12.04 30.43 8.94
CA LEU A 116 11.13 31.36 9.62
C LEU A 116 11.55 31.65 11.06
N LEU A 117 12.18 30.70 11.77
CA LEU A 117 12.77 30.95 13.09
C LEU A 117 13.98 31.90 13.04
N LEU A 118 14.77 31.82 11.97
CA LEU A 118 15.98 32.63 11.83
C LEU A 118 15.70 34.06 11.37
N TYR A 119 14.74 34.24 10.47
CA TYR A 119 14.52 35.51 9.76
C TYR A 119 13.11 36.08 9.92
N GLY A 120 12.18 35.34 10.52
CA GLY A 120 10.80 35.74 10.69
C GLY A 120 10.50 36.37 12.05
N ASN A 121 9.37 37.07 12.12
CA ASN A 121 8.78 37.60 13.36
C ASN A 121 7.54 36.79 13.80
N ALA A 122 7.57 35.47 13.54
CA ALA A 122 6.48 34.58 13.90
C ALA A 122 6.56 34.13 15.37
N ASP A 123 5.46 33.58 15.87
CA ASP A 123 5.40 32.97 17.19
C ASP A 123 6.37 31.78 17.28
N ARG A 124 7.46 31.97 18.02
CA ARG A 124 8.58 31.03 18.09
C ARG A 124 8.16 29.65 18.56
N GLU A 125 7.30 29.56 19.59
CA GLU A 125 6.84 28.28 20.14
C GLU A 125 6.10 27.47 19.08
N LYS A 126 5.19 28.12 18.35
CA LYS A 126 4.40 27.47 17.29
C LYS A 126 5.28 27.01 16.13
N VAL A 127 6.26 27.80 15.74
CA VAL A 127 7.16 27.45 14.64
C VAL A 127 8.12 26.32 15.05
N GLU A 128 8.69 26.36 16.26
CA GLU A 128 9.51 25.24 16.78
C GLU A 128 8.71 23.93 16.82
N PHE A 129 7.45 24.00 17.29
CA PHE A 129 6.56 22.85 17.28
C PHE A 129 6.24 22.36 15.86
N PHE A 130 5.96 23.25 14.91
CA PHE A 130 5.74 22.91 13.49
C PHE A 130 6.94 22.23 12.84
N VAL A 131 8.16 22.74 13.10
CA VAL A 131 9.40 22.13 12.62
C VAL A 131 9.57 20.73 13.20
N GLY A 132 9.43 20.59 14.52
CA GLY A 132 9.53 19.30 15.20
C GLY A 132 8.49 18.28 14.69
N ALA A 133 7.25 18.70 14.50
CA ALA A 133 6.18 17.86 13.95
C ALA A 133 6.50 17.34 12.55
N ASN A 134 7.00 18.21 11.66
CA ASN A 134 7.34 17.81 10.29
C ASN A 134 8.58 16.90 10.22
N ILE A 135 9.61 17.16 11.06
CA ILE A 135 10.75 16.25 11.18
C ILE A 135 10.29 14.88 11.69
N ALA A 136 9.43 14.85 12.71
CA ALA A 136 8.87 13.61 13.22
C ALA A 136 8.07 12.87 12.14
N LEU A 137 7.17 13.55 11.42
CA LEU A 137 6.40 12.96 10.32
C LEU A 137 7.31 12.34 9.25
N ALA A 138 8.39 13.01 8.86
CA ALA A 138 9.34 12.49 7.89
C ALA A 138 10.09 11.25 8.43
N ILE A 139 10.66 11.33 9.64
CA ILE A 139 11.44 10.23 10.23
C ILE A 139 10.57 9.01 10.46
N PHE A 140 9.38 9.18 11.05
CA PHE A 140 8.47 8.07 11.29
C PHE A 140 8.03 7.43 9.99
N ASN A 141 7.65 8.21 8.97
CA ASN A 141 7.24 7.63 7.69
C ASN A 141 8.38 6.99 6.90
N LEU A 142 9.65 7.36 7.13
CA LEU A 142 10.80 6.70 6.49
C LEU A 142 11.23 5.38 7.15
N ILE A 143 10.61 4.98 8.27
CA ILE A 143 10.87 3.67 8.87
C ILE A 143 10.50 2.58 7.85
N PRO A 144 11.38 1.58 7.60
CA PRO A 144 11.16 0.53 6.60
C PRO A 144 10.16 -0.53 7.09
N ALA A 145 8.95 -0.13 7.45
CA ALA A 145 7.88 -0.97 7.97
C ALA A 145 6.52 -0.54 7.43
N PHE A 146 5.68 -1.48 7.03
CA PHE A 146 4.27 -1.21 6.75
C PHE A 146 3.52 -0.82 8.03
N PRO A 147 2.56 0.12 7.94
CA PRO A 147 1.98 0.71 6.73
C PRO A 147 2.69 1.99 6.24
N LEU A 148 3.85 2.33 6.83
CA LEU A 148 4.58 3.57 6.62
C LEU A 148 5.20 3.62 5.21
N ASP A 149 5.51 4.83 4.74
CA ASP A 149 6.03 5.05 3.40
C ASP A 149 7.36 4.35 3.14
N GLY A 150 8.25 4.29 4.12
CA GLY A 150 9.53 3.60 4.05
C GLY A 150 9.36 2.10 3.80
N GLY A 151 8.25 1.51 4.27
CA GLY A 151 7.88 0.13 3.92
C GLY A 151 7.53 -0.04 2.44
N ARG A 152 6.83 0.95 1.85
CA ARG A 152 6.50 1.00 0.41
C ARG A 152 7.75 1.23 -0.44
N VAL A 153 8.63 2.14 -0.02
CA VAL A 153 9.92 2.38 -0.66
C VAL A 153 10.78 1.11 -0.64
N LEU A 154 10.92 0.45 0.52
CA LEU A 154 11.65 -0.81 0.64
C LEU A 154 11.06 -1.87 -0.29
N ARG A 155 9.74 -2.01 -0.31
CA ARG A 155 9.08 -2.97 -1.19
C ARG A 155 9.35 -2.66 -2.66
N ALA A 156 9.25 -1.40 -3.08
CA ALA A 156 9.49 -0.98 -4.45
C ALA A 156 10.94 -1.28 -4.88
N LEU A 157 11.93 -0.93 -4.06
CA LEU A 157 13.34 -1.22 -4.33
C LEU A 157 13.62 -2.72 -4.52
N MET A 158 12.93 -3.56 -3.74
CA MET A 158 13.06 -5.02 -3.84
C MET A 158 12.22 -5.65 -4.96
N ALA A 159 11.22 -4.94 -5.47
CA ALA A 159 10.25 -5.49 -6.42
C ALA A 159 10.85 -5.71 -7.82
N GLU A 160 11.86 -4.92 -8.21
CA GLU A 160 12.56 -5.11 -9.49
C GLU A 160 13.26 -6.47 -9.57
N GLU A 161 13.93 -6.90 -8.50
CA GLU A 161 14.68 -8.17 -8.47
C GLU A 161 13.81 -9.37 -8.08
N LEU A 162 12.90 -9.19 -7.12
CA LEU A 162 12.18 -10.31 -6.49
C LEU A 162 10.75 -10.49 -7.03
N GLY A 163 10.24 -9.50 -7.76
CA GLY A 163 8.83 -9.35 -8.06
C GLY A 163 8.02 -8.82 -6.87
N VAL A 164 6.93 -8.12 -7.17
CA VAL A 164 6.07 -7.41 -6.19
C VAL A 164 5.63 -8.33 -5.05
N ALA A 165 5.12 -9.52 -5.34
CA ALA A 165 4.60 -10.43 -4.32
C ALA A 165 5.66 -10.89 -3.31
N SER A 166 6.87 -11.21 -3.78
CA SER A 166 7.98 -11.62 -2.92
C SER A 166 8.54 -10.45 -2.12
N ALA A 167 8.64 -9.27 -2.75
CA ALA A 167 9.02 -8.04 -2.08
C ALA A 167 8.05 -7.69 -0.95
N THR A 168 6.73 -7.80 -1.17
CA THR A 168 5.72 -7.60 -0.11
C THR A 168 5.90 -8.57 1.05
N ARG A 169 6.10 -9.87 0.78
CA ARG A 169 6.27 -10.85 1.87
C ARG A 169 7.48 -10.51 2.75
N LYS A 170 8.61 -10.17 2.14
CA LYS A 170 9.83 -9.80 2.87
C LYS A 170 9.65 -8.48 3.64
N ALA A 171 9.07 -7.46 3.02
CA ALA A 171 8.79 -6.19 3.68
C ALA A 171 7.81 -6.34 4.86
N VAL A 172 6.74 -7.16 4.72
CA VAL A 172 5.85 -7.51 5.83
C VAL A 172 6.59 -8.25 6.94
N ALA A 173 7.45 -9.21 6.60
CA ALA A 173 8.22 -9.94 7.61
C ALA A 173 9.12 -8.98 8.43
N LEU A 174 9.83 -8.07 7.75
CA LEU A 174 10.62 -7.04 8.43
C LEU A 174 9.75 -6.13 9.30
N SER A 175 8.59 -5.71 8.78
CA SER A 175 7.62 -4.87 9.52
C SER A 175 7.14 -5.55 10.81
N ARG A 176 6.90 -6.87 10.78
CA ARG A 176 6.53 -7.65 11.96
C ARG A 176 7.65 -7.71 12.99
N VAL A 177 8.89 -7.90 12.55
CA VAL A 177 10.06 -7.87 13.45
C VAL A 177 10.17 -6.50 14.11
N ILE A 178 10.14 -5.42 13.32
CA ILE A 178 10.19 -4.04 13.83
C ILE A 178 9.05 -3.78 14.82
N GLY A 179 7.82 -4.14 14.46
CA GLY A 179 6.64 -3.96 15.32
C GLY A 179 6.76 -4.71 16.66
N ILE A 180 7.18 -5.98 16.64
CA ILE A 180 7.40 -6.77 17.86
C ILE A 180 8.52 -6.16 18.71
N THR A 181 9.64 -5.77 18.11
CA THR A 181 10.75 -5.14 18.82
C THR A 181 10.32 -3.85 19.51
N ILE A 182 9.62 -2.95 18.81
CA ILE A 182 9.09 -1.72 19.41
C ILE A 182 8.08 -2.02 20.51
N THR A 183 7.23 -3.05 20.33
CA THR A 183 6.24 -3.45 21.35
C THR A 183 6.91 -3.93 22.62
N VAL A 184 7.88 -4.85 22.51
CA VAL A 184 8.57 -5.46 23.66
C VAL A 184 9.43 -4.43 24.38
N LEU A 185 10.25 -3.67 23.64
CA LEU A 185 11.08 -2.61 24.24
C LEU A 185 10.23 -1.49 24.82
N GLY A 186 9.14 -1.10 24.14
CA GLY A 186 8.18 -0.12 24.62
C GLY A 186 7.50 -0.57 25.92
N ALA A 187 7.12 -1.85 26.03
CA ALA A 187 6.50 -2.40 27.23
C ALA A 187 7.50 -2.49 28.40
N ALA A 188 8.74 -2.93 28.13
CA ALA A 188 9.81 -2.96 29.12
C ALA A 188 10.15 -1.54 29.62
N GLY A 189 10.28 -0.58 28.70
CA GLY A 189 10.53 0.82 29.03
C GLY A 189 9.35 1.50 29.74
N PHE A 190 8.10 1.12 29.43
CA PHE A 190 6.92 1.55 30.18
C PHE A 190 6.95 1.02 31.62
N ALA A 191 7.25 -0.27 31.81
CA ALA A 191 7.41 -0.85 33.15
C ALA A 191 8.53 -0.18 33.95
N ALA A 192 9.62 0.21 33.27
CA ALA A 192 10.73 0.96 33.84
C ALA A 192 10.51 2.48 33.91
N ARG A 193 9.32 2.99 33.52
CA ARG A 193 8.93 4.41 33.52
C ARG A 193 9.73 5.33 32.59
N TYR A 194 10.46 4.79 31.62
CA TYR A 194 11.13 5.56 30.56
C TYR A 194 10.19 5.98 29.44
N PHE A 195 9.17 5.17 29.14
CA PHE A 195 8.23 5.41 28.06
C PHE A 195 6.79 5.44 28.55
N ASN A 196 5.90 6.04 27.75
CA ASN A 196 4.46 5.99 27.94
C ASN A 196 3.85 4.78 27.22
N LEU A 197 2.56 4.52 27.46
CA LEU A 197 1.82 3.41 26.86
C LEU A 197 1.71 3.52 25.32
N LEU A 198 1.95 4.70 24.75
CA LEU A 198 1.87 4.91 23.29
C LEU A 198 3.00 4.19 22.54
N MET A 199 4.19 4.05 23.14
CA MET A 199 5.31 3.35 22.50
C MET A 199 5.01 1.86 22.21
N PRO A 200 4.59 1.05 23.20
CA PRO A 200 4.20 -0.33 22.91
C PRO A 200 2.96 -0.41 22.01
N ALA A 201 2.01 0.52 22.14
CA ALA A 201 0.84 0.58 21.27
C ALA A 201 1.20 0.85 19.80
N LEU A 202 2.21 1.70 19.54
CA LEU A 202 2.73 1.98 18.19
C LEU A 202 3.35 0.72 17.56
N GLY A 203 4.17 0.00 18.32
CA GLY A 203 4.75 -1.27 17.85
C GLY A 203 3.67 -2.30 17.50
N LEU A 204 2.65 -2.42 18.34
CA LEU A 204 1.51 -3.31 18.10
C LEU A 204 0.72 -2.89 16.86
N PHE A 205 0.49 -1.58 16.68
CA PHE A 205 -0.17 -1.04 15.50
C PHE A 205 0.59 -1.40 14.21
N ILE A 206 1.92 -1.20 14.18
CA ILE A 206 2.77 -1.59 13.05
C ILE A 206 2.64 -3.10 12.76
N TRP A 207 2.68 -3.93 13.79
CA TRP A 207 2.55 -5.38 13.63
C TRP A 207 1.19 -5.79 13.03
N ILE A 208 0.09 -5.23 13.54
CA ILE A 208 -1.26 -5.49 13.04
C ILE A 208 -1.40 -5.01 11.59
N ALA A 209 -0.94 -3.78 11.31
CA ALA A 209 -1.03 -3.16 9.99
C ALA A 209 -0.23 -3.92 8.94
N ALA A 210 0.98 -4.39 9.29
CA ALA A 210 1.78 -5.27 8.43
C ALA A 210 1.03 -6.57 8.07
N GLY A 211 0.24 -7.11 9.01
CA GLY A 211 -0.64 -8.25 8.76
C GLY A 211 -1.70 -7.98 7.68
N ARG A 212 -2.31 -6.78 7.69
CA ARG A 212 -3.33 -6.39 6.70
C ARG A 212 -2.74 -6.23 5.29
N GLU A 213 -1.49 -5.77 5.19
CA GLU A 213 -0.79 -5.67 3.90
C GLU A 213 -0.56 -7.05 3.26
N SER A 214 -0.24 -8.07 4.06
CA SER A 214 -0.05 -9.45 3.54
C SER A 214 -1.32 -10.06 2.95
N GLN A 215 -2.49 -9.80 3.55
CA GLN A 215 -3.76 -10.26 3.01
C GLN A 215 -4.07 -9.53 1.71
N SER A 216 -3.85 -8.22 1.66
CA SER A 216 -4.07 -7.39 0.48
C SER A 216 -3.25 -7.88 -0.72
N ALA A 217 -2.00 -8.34 -0.51
CA ALA A 217 -1.17 -8.94 -1.56
C ALA A 217 -1.74 -10.26 -2.13
N ALA A 218 -2.29 -11.12 -1.27
CA ALA A 218 -2.93 -12.36 -1.72
C ALA A 218 -4.20 -12.09 -2.54
N TYR A 219 -5.01 -11.11 -2.13
CA TYR A 219 -6.19 -10.67 -2.88
C TYR A 219 -5.84 -9.91 -4.18
N ALA A 220 -4.74 -9.15 -4.20
CA ALA A 220 -4.27 -8.46 -5.41
C ALA A 220 -3.89 -9.44 -6.53
N GLY A 221 -3.24 -10.56 -6.19
CA GLY A 221 -2.93 -11.63 -7.16
C GLY A 221 -4.19 -12.12 -7.88
N LEU A 222 -5.23 -12.48 -7.12
CA LEU A 222 -6.52 -12.92 -7.66
C LEU A 222 -7.22 -11.81 -8.46
N LYS A 223 -7.20 -10.57 -7.95
CA LYS A 223 -7.82 -9.41 -8.59
C LYS A 223 -7.14 -9.05 -9.92
N SER A 224 -5.82 -9.19 -10.03
CA SER A 224 -5.09 -8.90 -11.27
C SER A 224 -5.52 -9.83 -12.40
N VAL A 225 -5.68 -11.12 -12.13
CA VAL A 225 -6.13 -12.12 -13.11
C VAL A 225 -7.58 -11.87 -13.52
N MET A 226 -8.45 -11.54 -12.57
CA MET A 226 -9.84 -11.15 -12.87
C MET A 226 -9.92 -9.83 -13.65
N GLY A 227 -9.05 -8.87 -13.34
CA GLY A 227 -8.96 -7.55 -13.96
C GLY A 227 -8.53 -7.62 -15.42
N LYS A 228 -7.53 -8.43 -15.76
CA LYS A 228 -7.10 -8.67 -17.15
C LYS A 228 -8.25 -9.20 -18.00
N ARG A 229 -9.07 -10.10 -17.46
CA ARG A 229 -10.22 -10.68 -18.17
C ARG A 229 -11.32 -9.63 -18.41
N ALA A 230 -11.56 -8.74 -17.45
CA ALA A 230 -12.47 -7.61 -17.62
C ALA A 230 -11.94 -6.63 -18.69
N SER A 231 -10.65 -6.33 -18.68
CA SER A 231 -9.99 -5.49 -19.70
C SER A 231 -10.03 -6.11 -21.10
N LEU A 232 -9.85 -7.43 -21.23
CA LEU A 232 -10.00 -8.15 -22.51
C LEU A 232 -11.43 -8.06 -23.03
N ARG A 233 -12.44 -8.24 -22.15
CA ARG A 233 -13.86 -8.08 -22.53
C ARG A 233 -14.20 -6.65 -22.94
N ALA A 234 -13.60 -5.65 -22.30
CA ALA A 234 -13.88 -4.25 -22.59
C ALA A 234 -13.17 -3.74 -23.85
N ARG A 235 -11.91 -4.15 -24.08
CA ARG A 235 -11.06 -3.66 -25.16
C ARG A 235 -11.02 -4.58 -26.39
N GLY A 236 -11.59 -5.78 -26.31
CA GLY A 236 -11.60 -6.77 -27.38
C GLY A 236 -10.26 -7.49 -27.60
N SER A 237 -9.13 -6.82 -27.35
CA SER A 237 -7.78 -7.39 -27.46
C SER A 237 -6.84 -6.87 -26.37
N LEU A 238 -5.92 -7.73 -25.93
CA LEU A 238 -4.79 -7.37 -25.07
C LEU A 238 -3.52 -7.99 -25.66
N PRO A 239 -2.36 -7.33 -25.52
CA PRO A 239 -1.07 -7.97 -25.82
C PRO A 239 -0.90 -9.21 -24.96
N ALA A 240 -0.49 -10.31 -25.60
CA ALA A 240 -0.27 -11.58 -24.94
C ALA A 240 1.22 -11.93 -24.97
N ARG A 241 1.75 -12.35 -23.83
CA ARG A 241 3.12 -12.85 -23.71
C ARG A 241 3.08 -14.38 -23.73
N LEU A 242 3.82 -15.00 -24.64
CA LEU A 242 3.97 -16.45 -24.66
C LEU A 242 5.15 -16.84 -23.78
N LEU A 243 4.89 -17.62 -22.73
CA LEU A 243 5.90 -18.21 -21.87
C LEU A 243 6.05 -19.70 -22.22
N VAL A 244 7.26 -20.17 -22.47
CA VAL A 244 7.52 -21.57 -22.78
C VAL A 244 8.00 -22.29 -21.52
N ALA A 245 7.39 -23.43 -21.19
CA ALA A 245 7.73 -24.22 -20.02
C ALA A 245 7.89 -25.71 -20.34
N ALA A 246 8.80 -26.37 -19.63
CA ALA A 246 8.89 -27.83 -19.63
C ALA A 246 7.75 -28.43 -18.78
N PRO A 247 7.37 -29.70 -19.00
CA PRO A 247 6.19 -30.31 -18.36
C PRO A 247 6.35 -30.49 -16.85
N ASP A 248 7.60 -30.57 -16.40
CA ASP A 248 7.99 -30.94 -15.04
C ASP A 248 8.19 -29.72 -14.13
N VAL A 249 8.13 -28.51 -14.70
CA VAL A 249 8.22 -27.25 -13.94
C VAL A 249 6.98 -27.13 -13.06
N THR A 250 7.15 -26.61 -11.85
CA THR A 250 6.01 -26.40 -10.95
C THR A 250 5.11 -25.27 -11.46
N ALA A 251 3.80 -25.42 -11.28
CA ALA A 251 2.82 -24.39 -11.66
C ALA A 251 3.08 -23.08 -10.90
N CYS A 252 3.51 -23.16 -9.64
CA CYS A 252 3.83 -22.02 -8.80
C CYS A 252 5.07 -21.25 -9.29
N ASP A 253 6.10 -21.94 -9.79
CA ASP A 253 7.26 -21.28 -10.42
C ASP A 253 6.90 -20.51 -11.69
N LEU A 254 5.98 -21.04 -12.48
CA LEU A 254 5.49 -20.32 -13.66
C LEU A 254 4.63 -19.13 -13.29
N LEU A 255 3.74 -19.27 -12.29
CA LEU A 255 2.90 -18.18 -11.82
C LEU A 255 3.75 -17.00 -11.28
N ARG A 256 4.90 -17.28 -10.65
CA ARG A 256 5.85 -16.24 -10.22
C ARG A 256 6.44 -15.43 -11.37
N LYS A 257 6.49 -15.98 -12.59
CA LYS A 257 7.01 -15.32 -13.80
C LYS A 257 5.93 -14.56 -14.57
N VAL A 258 4.66 -14.70 -14.16
CA VAL A 258 3.53 -13.95 -14.72
C VAL A 258 3.58 -12.51 -14.22
N THR A 259 3.68 -11.55 -15.14
CA THR A 259 3.65 -10.12 -14.84
C THR A 259 2.22 -9.58 -14.89
N SER A 260 1.94 -8.46 -14.23
CA SER A 260 0.60 -7.85 -14.17
C SER A 260 0.20 -7.10 -15.44
N SER A 261 1.14 -6.80 -16.34
CA SER A 261 0.95 -5.94 -17.52
C SER A 261 0.34 -6.66 -18.74
N ASP A 262 0.77 -7.89 -19.03
CA ASP A 262 0.37 -8.64 -20.24
C ASP A 262 -0.45 -9.88 -19.90
N PHE A 263 -1.27 -10.35 -20.85
CA PHE A 263 -1.95 -11.63 -20.70
C PHE A 263 -0.98 -12.77 -21.04
N THR A 264 -0.54 -13.53 -20.03
CA THR A 264 0.45 -14.59 -20.19
C THR A 264 -0.23 -15.89 -20.58
N ILE A 265 0.22 -16.47 -21.68
CA ILE A 265 -0.16 -17.82 -22.09
C ILE A 265 1.09 -18.69 -21.94
N VAL A 266 1.00 -19.73 -21.14
CA VAL A 266 2.06 -20.72 -20.97
C VAL A 266 1.88 -21.80 -22.00
N SER A 267 2.83 -21.92 -22.94
CA SER A 267 2.93 -23.05 -23.86
C SER A 267 3.88 -24.10 -23.28
N VAL A 268 3.41 -25.34 -23.18
CA VAL A 268 4.14 -26.43 -22.54
C VAL A 268 4.72 -27.32 -23.62
N ILE A 269 6.04 -27.41 -23.66
CA ILE A 269 6.77 -28.13 -24.70
C ILE A 269 7.34 -29.41 -24.10
N GLY A 270 7.07 -30.54 -24.77
CA GLY A 270 7.57 -31.85 -24.39
C GLY A 270 9.03 -32.05 -24.75
N ALA A 271 9.63 -33.13 -24.22
CA ALA A 271 11.02 -33.49 -24.50
C ALA A 271 11.32 -33.67 -26.01
N GLY A 272 10.31 -33.96 -26.83
CA GLY A 272 10.42 -34.04 -28.29
C GLY A 272 10.32 -32.71 -29.04
N GLY A 273 10.28 -31.57 -28.34
CA GLY A 273 10.16 -30.23 -28.94
C GLY A 273 8.74 -29.86 -29.42
N GLY A 274 7.79 -30.78 -29.35
CA GLY A 274 6.39 -30.54 -29.67
C GLY A 274 5.63 -29.84 -28.53
N GLU A 275 4.69 -28.96 -28.89
CA GLU A 275 3.76 -28.35 -27.94
C GLU A 275 2.73 -29.38 -27.47
N ILE A 276 2.73 -29.69 -26.17
CA ILE A 276 1.79 -30.62 -25.53
C ILE A 276 0.47 -29.91 -25.21
N GLY A 277 0.52 -28.61 -24.91
CA GLY A 277 -0.68 -27.79 -24.68
C GLY A 277 -0.39 -26.40 -24.18
N ARG A 278 -1.47 -25.61 -23.96
CA ARG A 278 -1.40 -24.24 -23.43
C ARG A 278 -2.25 -24.07 -22.18
N LEU A 279 -1.72 -23.33 -21.22
CA LEU A 279 -2.41 -22.89 -20.01
C LEU A 279 -2.46 -21.37 -19.96
N SER A 280 -3.61 -20.83 -19.62
CA SER A 280 -3.76 -19.43 -19.22
C SER A 280 -3.37 -19.22 -17.75
N GLU A 281 -3.13 -17.97 -17.36
CA GLU A 281 -2.85 -17.60 -15.95
C GLU A 281 -3.91 -18.11 -14.97
N LEU A 282 -5.19 -18.13 -15.40
CA LEU A 282 -6.30 -18.61 -14.59
C LEU A 282 -6.24 -20.11 -14.38
N GLU A 283 -5.95 -20.87 -15.42
CA GLU A 283 -5.86 -22.34 -15.36
C GLU A 283 -4.65 -22.78 -14.53
N LEU A 284 -3.56 -22.01 -14.58
CA LEU A 284 -2.44 -22.18 -13.65
C LEU A 284 -2.85 -21.92 -12.19
N LEU A 285 -3.61 -20.87 -11.93
CA LEU A 285 -4.13 -20.56 -10.58
C LEU A 285 -5.12 -21.61 -10.06
N GLU A 286 -6.07 -22.03 -10.90
CA GLU A 286 -7.04 -23.08 -10.59
C GLU A 286 -6.32 -24.41 -10.33
N GLY A 287 -5.33 -24.75 -11.17
CA GLY A 287 -4.47 -25.91 -11.00
C GLY A 287 -3.73 -25.91 -9.66
N ILE A 288 -3.11 -24.79 -9.28
CA ILE A 288 -2.44 -24.64 -7.98
C ILE A 288 -3.44 -24.77 -6.82
N SER A 289 -4.64 -24.22 -6.97
CA SER A 289 -5.68 -24.29 -5.95
C SER A 289 -6.22 -25.71 -5.74
N LEU A 290 -6.25 -26.53 -6.79
CA LEU A 290 -6.79 -27.89 -6.76
C LEU A 290 -5.73 -28.94 -6.40
N LEU A 291 -4.53 -28.83 -6.97
CA LEU A 291 -3.47 -29.84 -6.88
C LEU A 291 -2.37 -29.47 -5.87
N GLY A 292 -2.39 -28.24 -5.36
CA GLY A 292 -1.39 -27.71 -4.43
C GLY A 292 -0.23 -26.97 -5.13
N PRO A 293 0.62 -26.28 -4.33
CA PRO A 293 1.67 -25.39 -4.84
C PRO A 293 2.82 -26.10 -5.57
N ASP A 294 3.04 -27.39 -5.29
CA ASP A 294 4.13 -28.18 -5.88
C ASP A 294 3.70 -28.97 -7.13
N ALA A 295 2.44 -28.79 -7.57
CA ALA A 295 1.90 -29.49 -8.73
C ALA A 295 2.69 -29.17 -10.00
N ALA A 296 3.00 -30.21 -10.77
CA ALA A 296 3.69 -30.05 -12.05
C ALA A 296 2.74 -29.50 -13.12
N VAL A 297 3.27 -28.73 -14.05
CA VAL A 297 2.48 -28.10 -15.11
C VAL A 297 1.77 -29.12 -16.00
N ARG A 298 2.37 -30.29 -16.21
CA ARG A 298 1.73 -31.43 -16.88
C ARG A 298 0.48 -31.94 -16.16
N GLU A 299 0.44 -31.87 -14.83
CA GLU A 299 -0.68 -32.35 -14.02
C GLU A 299 -1.84 -31.36 -14.10
N VAL A 300 -1.53 -30.06 -14.09
CA VAL A 300 -2.52 -29.00 -14.36
C VAL A 300 -3.10 -29.14 -15.76
N LEU A 301 -2.27 -29.45 -16.76
CA LEU A 301 -2.72 -29.74 -18.14
C LEU A 301 -3.62 -30.97 -18.22
N ALA A 302 -3.29 -32.03 -17.49
CA ALA A 302 -4.06 -33.27 -17.49
C ALA A 302 -5.42 -33.12 -16.79
N GLY A 303 -5.49 -32.30 -15.74
CA GLY A 303 -6.72 -31.99 -15.00
C GLY A 303 -7.74 -31.14 -15.75
N ARG A 304 -7.41 -30.67 -16.97
CA ARG A 304 -8.28 -29.86 -17.83
C ARG A 304 -9.31 -30.67 -18.62
N LYS A 305 -9.28 -32.01 -18.53
CA LYS A 305 -10.31 -32.87 -19.12
C LYS A 305 -11.53 -32.87 -18.20
N ASP A 306 -12.38 -31.85 -18.39
CA ASP A 306 -13.86 -31.89 -18.35
C ASP A 306 -14.44 -30.51 -18.72
#